data_AF-A0AAV7DCE3-F1
#
_entry.id   AF-A0AAV7DCE3-F1
#
_cell.length_a   1.000
_cell.length_b   1.000
_cell.length_c   1.000
_cell.angle_alpha   90.00
_cell.angle_beta   90.00
_cell.angle_gamma   90.00
#
_symmetry.space_group_name_H-M   'P 1'
#
loop_
_entity.id
_entity.type
_entity.pdbx_description
1 polymer ?
#
loop_
_entity_poly.entity_id
_entity_poly.type
_entity_poly.pdbx_seq_one_letter_code
_entity_poly.pdbx_strand_id
1 'polypeptide(L)'
;SLVALSLILAMLLFKPAPIYILDEVDAALDLSHTQNIGQMLRTHFRHSQFIVVSLKDGMFNNANVLFKTKFVDGVSTVARFAQNQNGGAPTGQQRLDKSKSKDKRNRMQVDA
;
A
#
# COMPACT_ATOMS: atom_id res chain seq x y z
N SER A 1 8.99 18.36 -4.09
CA SER A 1 8.82 18.87 -5.47
C SER A 1 8.86 17.70 -6.44
N LEU A 2 7.81 17.49 -7.24
CA LEU A 2 7.74 16.38 -8.22
C LEU A 2 8.87 16.46 -9.26
N VAL A 3 9.30 17.67 -9.63
CA VAL A 3 10.37 17.90 -10.62
C VAL A 3 11.69 17.27 -10.18
N ALA A 4 12.07 17.44 -8.91
CA ALA A 4 13.30 16.86 -8.38
C ALA A 4 13.26 15.33 -8.42
N LEU A 5 12.13 14.74 -8.07
CA LEU A 5 11.94 13.29 -8.15
C LEU A 5 11.99 12.80 -9.60
N SER A 6 11.32 13.48 -10.54
CA SER A 6 11.37 13.14 -11.96
C SER A 6 12.81 13.17 -12.49
N LEU A 7 13.60 14.16 -12.09
CA LEU A 7 15.02 14.25 -12.46
C LEU A 7 15.84 13.09 -11.87
N ILE A 8 15.64 12.77 -10.59
CA ILE A 8 16.30 11.62 -9.95
C ILE A 8 15.96 10.33 -10.70
N LEU A 9 14.67 10.06 -10.93
CA LEU A 9 14.21 8.86 -11.63
C LEU A 9 14.77 8.78 -13.06
N ALA A 10 14.86 9.91 -13.77
CA ALA A 10 15.48 9.97 -15.09
C ALA A 10 16.99 9.63 -15.05
N MET A 11 17.71 10.08 -14.02
CA MET A 11 19.12 9.70 -13.83
C MET A 11 19.27 8.20 -13.53
N LEU A 12 18.37 7.61 -12.73
CA LEU A 12 18.39 6.17 -12.47
C LEU A 12 18.17 5.36 -13.76
N LEU A 13 17.33 5.84 -14.68
CA LEU A 13 17.08 5.19 -15.98
C LEU A 13 18.26 5.32 -16.96
N PHE A 14 19.02 6.42 -16.92
CA PHE A 14 20.12 6.65 -17.85
C PHE A 14 21.26 5.63 -17.71
N LYS A 15 21.59 5.25 -16.48
CA LYS A 15 22.54 4.19 -16.20
C LYS A 15 22.02 3.31 -15.06
N PRO A 16 21.33 2.20 -15.38
CA PRO A 16 20.68 1.38 -14.37
C PRO A 16 21.72 0.70 -13.47
N ALA A 17 21.58 0.89 -12.16
CA ALA A 17 22.33 0.18 -11.14
C ALA A 17 21.63 -1.15 -10.81
N PRO A 18 22.37 -2.17 -10.36
CA PRO A 18 21.77 -3.44 -9.94
C PRO A 18 20.89 -3.28 -8.69
N ILE A 19 21.17 -2.30 -7.81
CA ILE A 19 20.46 -2.08 -6.55
C ILE A 19 20.24 -0.58 -6.32
N TYR A 20 19.04 -0.22 -5.85
CA TYR A 20 18.64 1.12 -5.41
C TYR A 20 18.05 1.09 -4.00
N ILE A 21 18.42 2.06 -3.17
CA ILE A 21 17.86 2.26 -1.83
C ILE A 21 17.29 3.68 -1.78
N LEU A 22 15.98 3.80 -1.52
CA LEU A 22 15.25 5.06 -1.47
C LEU A 22 14.62 5.22 -0.09
N ASP A 23 14.96 6.30 0.61
CA ASP A 23 14.45 6.59 1.95
C ASP A 23 13.55 7.83 1.92
N GLU A 24 12.26 7.64 2.23
CA GLU A 24 11.22 8.67 2.31
C GLU A 24 11.15 9.64 1.12
N VAL A 25 11.57 9.19 -0.08
CA VAL A 25 11.57 10.00 -1.31
C VAL A 25 10.17 10.47 -1.74
N ASP A 26 9.14 9.86 -1.17
CA ASP A 26 7.73 10.09 -1.44
C ASP A 26 7.00 10.90 -0.35
N ALA A 27 7.73 11.39 0.67
CA ALA A 27 7.14 12.13 1.80
C ALA A 27 6.28 13.33 1.35
N ALA A 28 6.73 14.03 0.30
CA ALA A 28 6.07 15.21 -0.26
C ALA A 28 4.99 14.90 -1.32
N LEU A 29 4.62 13.63 -1.51
CA LEU A 29 3.70 13.19 -2.57
C LEU A 29 2.35 12.73 -2.02
N ASP A 30 1.33 12.86 -2.86
CA ASP A 30 -0.01 12.33 -2.59
C ASP A 30 -0.14 10.86 -3.00
N LEU A 31 -1.32 10.28 -2.74
CA LEU A 31 -1.59 8.87 -3.04
C LEU A 31 -1.52 8.56 -4.55
N SER A 32 -1.98 9.47 -5.40
CA SER A 32 -2.00 9.28 -6.86
C SER A 32 -0.57 9.21 -7.42
N HIS A 33 0.27 10.16 -7.02
CA HIS A 33 1.66 10.22 -7.44
C HIS A 33 2.47 9.03 -6.91
N THR A 34 2.29 8.64 -5.65
CA THR A 34 2.97 7.45 -5.09
C THR A 34 2.58 6.16 -5.78
N GLN A 35 1.31 5.98 -6.17
CA GLN A 35 0.92 4.82 -6.99
C GLN A 35 1.59 4.82 -8.36
N ASN A 36 1.63 5.96 -9.06
CA ASN A 36 2.26 6.05 -10.37
C ASN A 36 3.77 5.73 -10.31
N ILE A 37 4.46 6.20 -9.28
CA ILE A 37 5.87 5.87 -9.06
C ILE A 37 6.05 4.39 -8.78
N GLY A 38 5.24 3.80 -7.90
CA GLY A 38 5.29 2.36 -7.61
C GLY A 38 5.10 1.51 -8.88
N GLN A 39 4.15 1.88 -9.73
CA GLN A 39 3.93 1.21 -11.02
C GLN A 39 5.12 1.41 -11.99
N MET A 40 5.68 2.61 -12.05
CA MET A 40 6.83 2.93 -12.89
C MET A 40 8.05 2.10 -12.46
N LEU A 41 8.35 2.03 -11.16
CA LEU A 41 9.46 1.22 -10.63
C LEU A 41 9.29 -0.26 -11.00
N ARG A 42 8.09 -0.82 -10.80
CA ARG A 42 7.77 -2.22 -11.14
C ARG A 42 7.92 -2.52 -12.63
N THR A 43 7.58 -1.55 -13.50
CA THR A 43 7.51 -1.78 -14.95
C THR A 43 8.86 -1.54 -15.64
N HIS A 44 9.55 -0.45 -15.29
CA HIS A 44 10.74 0.01 -16.00
C HIS A 44 12.06 -0.59 -15.48
N PHE A 45 12.09 -1.09 -14.25
CA PHE A 45 13.33 -1.60 -13.65
C PHE A 45 13.30 -3.10 -13.38
N ARG A 46 13.04 -3.91 -14.43
CA ARG A 46 12.94 -5.37 -14.29
C ARG A 46 14.26 -6.08 -13.94
N HIS A 47 15.40 -5.42 -14.15
CA HIS A 47 16.73 -5.97 -13.91
C HIS A 47 17.44 -5.32 -12.69
N SER A 48 16.73 -4.49 -11.93
CA SER A 48 17.28 -3.79 -10.76
C SER A 48 16.44 -4.09 -9.51
N GLN A 49 17.10 -4.21 -8.37
CA GLN A 49 16.44 -4.37 -7.08
C GLN A 49 16.19 -3.02 -6.43
N PHE A 50 14.98 -2.81 -5.92
CA PHE A 50 14.61 -1.61 -5.17
C PHE A 50 14.30 -1.96 -3.71
N ILE A 51 14.94 -1.23 -2.79
CA ILE A 51 14.60 -1.19 -1.38
C ILE A 51 14.05 0.21 -1.11
N VAL A 52 12.77 0.30 -0.76
CA VAL A 52 12.11 1.58 -0.51
C VAL A 52 11.62 1.62 0.92
N VAL A 53 12.02 2.66 1.65
CA VAL A 53 11.46 3.02 2.95
C VAL A 53 10.44 4.14 2.69
N SER A 54 9.20 3.90 3.10
CA SER A 54 8.09 4.82 2.88
C SER A 54 7.03 4.62 3.96
N LEU A 55 6.19 5.64 4.17
CA LEU A 55 5.00 5.60 5.01
C LEU A 55 3.69 5.64 4.18
N LYS A 56 3.77 5.56 2.84
CA LYS A 56 2.63 5.73 1.93
C LYS A 56 2.14 4.40 1.35
N ASP A 57 0.84 4.16 1.47
CA ASP A 57 0.19 2.96 0.91
C ASP A 57 0.37 2.79 -0.60
N GLY A 58 0.50 3.90 -1.35
CA GLY A 58 0.74 3.88 -2.78
C GLY A 58 2.03 3.13 -3.17
N MET A 59 3.07 3.22 -2.34
CA MET A 59 4.32 2.48 -2.54
C MET A 59 4.19 1.02 -2.09
N PHE A 60 3.52 0.77 -0.95
CA PHE A 60 3.38 -0.57 -0.39
C PHE A 60 2.62 -1.53 -1.31
N ASN A 61 1.54 -1.05 -1.92
CA ASN A 61 0.67 -1.86 -2.77
C ASN A 61 1.33 -2.33 -4.08
N ASN A 62 2.45 -1.70 -4.47
CA ASN A 62 3.21 -2.07 -5.67
C ASN A 62 4.43 -2.95 -5.35
N ALA A 63 4.70 -3.24 -4.08
CA ALA A 63 5.87 -3.99 -3.64
C ALA A 63 5.69 -5.50 -3.81
N ASN A 64 6.74 -6.19 -4.25
CA ASN A 64 6.77 -7.65 -4.37
C ASN A 64 6.75 -8.32 -2.98
N VAL A 65 7.45 -7.70 -2.02
CA VAL A 65 7.59 -8.16 -0.64
C VAL A 65 7.55 -6.93 0.25
N LEU A 66 6.79 -7.02 1.35
CA LEU A 66 6.75 -5.99 2.37
C LEU A 66 7.55 -6.44 3.59
N PHE A 67 8.41 -5.57 4.10
CA PHE A 67 9.05 -5.73 5.39
C PHE A 67 8.49 -4.67 6.33
N LYS A 68 7.98 -5.08 7.50
CA LYS A 68 7.53 -4.15 8.54
C LYS A 68 8.50 -4.23 9.70
N THR A 69 8.96 -3.06 10.11
CA THR A 69 9.78 -2.90 11.30
C THR A 69 8.87 -2.56 12.49
N LYS A 70 9.22 -3.05 13.67
CA LYS A 70 8.58 -2.68 14.95
C LYS A 70 9.64 -2.55 16.03
N PHE A 71 9.48 -1.58 16.91
CA PHE A 71 10.30 -1.48 18.11
C PHE A 71 9.55 -2.09 19.28
N VAL A 72 10.06 -3.18 19.84
CA VAL A 72 9.43 -3.95 20.93
C VAL A 72 10.48 -4.23 21.98
N ASP A 73 10.19 -3.90 23.24
CA ASP A 73 11.07 -4.14 24.39
C ASP A 73 12.52 -3.65 24.20
N GLY A 74 12.69 -2.47 23.59
CA GLY A 74 14.01 -1.88 23.35
C GLY A 74 14.76 -2.44 22.14
N VAL A 75 14.16 -3.37 21.39
CA VAL A 75 14.78 -4.06 20.25
C VAL A 75 14.00 -3.80 18.95
N SER A 76 14.73 -3.46 17.89
CA SER A 76 14.16 -3.39 16.54
C SER A 76 13.94 -4.78 15.97
N THR A 77 12.69 -5.08 15.62
CA THR A 77 12.26 -6.35 15.02
C THR A 77 11.78 -6.11 13.60
N VAL A 78 11.96 -7.11 12.72
CA VAL A 78 11.54 -7.05 11.32
C VAL A 78 10.72 -8.28 10.99
N ALA A 79 9.55 -8.09 10.38
CA ALA A 79 8.69 -9.17 9.91
C ALA A 79 8.44 -9.03 8.40
N ARG A 80 8.53 -10.16 7.68
CA ARG A 80 8.27 -10.25 6.24
C ARG A 80 6.81 -10.58 5.99
N PHE A 81 6.18 -9.85 5.07
CA PHE A 81 4.82 -10.07 4.58
C PHE A 81 4.88 -10.24 3.06
N ALA A 82 4.57 -11.45 2.58
CA ALA A 82 4.38 -11.67 1.15
C ALA A 82 2.98 -11.17 0.76
N GLN A 83 2.89 -10.26 -0.21
CA GLN A 83 1.58 -9.92 -0.79
C GLN A 83 1.18 -11.01 -1.78
N ASN A 84 0.07 -11.70 -1.51
CA ASN A 84 -0.57 -12.54 -2.52
C ASN A 84 -1.15 -11.63 -3.60
N GLN A 85 -0.54 -11.60 -4.79
CA GLN A 85 -1.02 -10.82 -5.94
C GLN A 85 -2.28 -11.43 -6.61
N ASN A 86 -3.22 -11.95 -5.83
CA ASN A 86 -4.55 -12.29 -6.35
C ASN A 86 -5.45 -11.06 -6.20
N GLY A 87 -5.86 -10.52 -7.34
CA GLY A 87 -6.40 -9.18 -7.52
C GLY A 87 -7.68 -8.86 -6.75
N GLY A 88 -7.82 -7.58 -6.42
CA GLY A 88 -9.02 -6.98 -5.84
C GLY A 88 -8.62 -5.85 -4.91
N ALA A 89 -8.77 -4.60 -5.37
CA ALA A 89 -8.67 -3.44 -4.50
C ALA A 89 -9.54 -3.62 -3.24
N PRO A 90 -9.13 -3.15 -2.05
CA PRO A 90 -10.01 -3.18 -0.89
C PRO A 90 -11.10 -2.11 -1.07
N THR A 91 -12.22 -2.47 -1.69
CA THR A 91 -13.46 -1.69 -1.62
C THR A 91 -14.09 -1.91 -0.24
N GLY A 92 -13.54 -1.25 0.78
CA GLY A 92 -14.08 -1.23 2.14
C GLY A 92 -14.96 -0.01 2.37
N GLN A 93 -15.99 0.17 1.55
CA GLN A 93 -17.01 1.19 1.77
C GLN A 93 -17.89 0.73 2.92
N GLN A 94 -17.79 1.43 4.05
CA GLN A 94 -18.59 1.24 5.26
C GLN A 94 -20.08 1.48 4.94
N ARG A 95 -20.78 0.44 4.46
CA ARG A 95 -22.24 0.42 4.39
C ARG A 95 -22.76 -0.04 5.75
N LEU A 96 -23.25 0.94 6.52
CA LEU A 96 -24.02 0.71 7.74
C LEU A 96 -25.18 -0.25 7.46
N ASP A 97 -25.18 -1.38 8.15
CA ASP A 97 -26.23 -2.38 8.11
C ASP A 97 -27.45 -1.90 8.93
N LYS A 98 -28.30 -1.07 8.33
CA LYS A 98 -29.66 -0.78 8.83
C LYS A 98 -30.62 -1.85 8.32
N SER A 99 -30.62 -3.04 8.92
CA SER A 99 -31.64 -4.05 8.59
C SER A 99 -31.94 -5.06 9.72
N LYS A 100 -32.08 -4.63 10.97
CA LYS A 100 -32.76 -5.43 12.02
C LYS A 100 -33.70 -4.61 12.90
N SER A 101 -34.76 -4.08 12.30
CA SER A 101 -35.93 -3.59 13.06
C SER A 101 -37.18 -3.61 12.18
N LYS A 102 -37.67 -4.82 11.83
CA LYS A 102 -39.01 -4.94 11.26
C LYS A 102 -39.72 -6.29 11.47
N ASP A 103 -39.26 -7.12 12.41
CA ASP A 103 -39.83 -8.46 12.60
C ASP A 103 -40.29 -8.74 14.05
N LYS A 104 -40.84 -7.73 14.72
CA LYS A 104 -41.39 -7.86 16.09
C LYS A 104 -42.82 -7.37 16.26
N ARG A 105 -43.60 -7.21 15.18
CA ARG A 105 -45.00 -6.76 15.25
C ARG A 105 -46.06 -7.80 14.88
N ASN A 106 -45.71 -9.05 14.60
CA ASN A 106 -46.71 -10.02 14.12
C ASN A 106 -46.79 -11.33 14.90
N ARG A 107 -46.43 -11.32 16.20
CA ARG A 107 -46.49 -12.55 17.02
C ARG A 107 -47.12 -12.38 18.41
N MET A 108 -48.03 -11.41 18.55
CA MET A 108 -48.92 -11.28 19.71
C MET A 108 -50.36 -11.16 19.23
N GLN A 109 -50.86 -12.17 18.51
CA GLN A 109 -52.31 -12.39 18.37
C GLN A 109 -52.63 -13.81 17.90
N VAL A 110 -52.13 -14.80 18.63
CA VAL A 110 -52.72 -16.13 18.69
C VAL A 110 -52.33 -16.69 20.05
N ASP A 111 -53.29 -17.30 20.75
CA ASP A 111 -53.21 -17.91 22.09
C ASP A 111 -53.66 -17.01 23.26
N ALA A 112 -54.97 -16.76 23.34
CA ALA A 112 -55.81 -16.82 24.55
C ALA A 112 -57.27 -16.48 24.20
#